data_AF-A0AAU6Y019-F1
#
_entry.id   AF-A0AAU6Y019-F1
#
_cell.length_a   1.000
_cell.length_b   1.000
_cell.length_c   1.000
_cell.angle_alpha   90.00
_cell.angle_beta   90.00
_cell.angle_gamma   90.00
#
_symmetry.space_group_name_H-M   'P 1'
#
loop_
_entity.id
_entity.type
_entity.pdbx_description
1 polymer ?
#
loop_
_entity_poly.entity_id
_entity_poly.type
_entity_poly.pdbx_seq_one_letter_code
_entity_poly.pdbx_strand_id
1 'polypeptide(L)' 'MNTAWVCQSAIIDGQYYEIQGLNIWDYEWTNTQELVSVKDPIYGQTHVMAIYQIITATQTITFAAGEFSNLVWGIYTQV' A
#
# COMPACT_ATOMS: atom_id res chain seq x y z
N MET A 1 -17.10 10.18 5.98
CA MET A 1 -16.57 9.18 6.94
C MET A 1 -15.08 9.10 6.66
N ASN A 2 -14.22 9.38 7.64
CA ASN A 2 -12.76 9.28 7.46
C ASN A 2 -12.42 7.80 7.35
N THR A 3 -12.21 7.30 6.13
CA THR A 3 -11.68 5.95 5.92
C THR A 3 -10.29 5.91 6.54
N ALA A 4 -10.09 5.07 7.55
CA ALA A 4 -8.80 4.92 8.20
C ALA A 4 -7.93 3.99 7.38
N TRP A 5 -6.68 4.39 7.13
CA TRP A 5 -5.68 3.53 6.51
C TRP A 5 -4.95 2.74 7.58
N VAL A 6 -4.96 1.42 7.46
CA VAL A 6 -4.36 0.50 8.42
C VAL A 6 -3.13 -0.15 7.79
N CYS A 7 -2.02 -0.17 8.53
CA CYS A 7 -0.83 -0.89 8.09
C CYS A 7 -1.14 -2.38 8.08
N GLN A 8 -1.06 -3.00 6.92
CA GLN A 8 -1.26 -4.43 6.77
C GLN A 8 0.06 -5.19 6.88
N SER A 9 1.13 -4.64 6.30
CA SER A 9 2.44 -5.28 6.32
C SER A 9 3.58 -4.30 6.03
N ALA A 10 4.78 -4.67 6.44
CA ALA A 10 6.04 -4.14 5.94
C ALA A 10 6.79 -5.29 5.23
N ILE A 11 6.98 -5.18 3.92
CA ILE A 11 7.50 -6.26 3.08
C ILE A 11 8.76 -5.81 2.33
N ILE A 12 9.59 -6.78 1.97
CA ILE A 12 10.73 -6.53 1.09
C ILE A 12 10.22 -6.40 -0.35
N ASP A 13 10.89 -5.58 -1.16
CA ASP A 13 10.62 -5.46 -2.59
C ASP A 13 10.60 -6.84 -3.29
N GLY A 14 9.54 -7.11 -4.04
CA GLY A 14 9.30 -8.39 -4.71
C GLY A 14 8.88 -9.55 -3.80
N GLN A 15 8.83 -9.37 -2.48
CA GLN A 15 8.28 -10.39 -1.57
C GLN A 15 6.79 -10.55 -1.83
N TYR A 16 6.37 -11.77 -2.18
CA TYR A 16 4.96 -12.10 -2.45
C TYR A 16 4.04 -11.53 -1.37
N TYR A 17 3.06 -10.75 -1.81
CA TYR A 17 2.08 -10.14 -0.94
C TYR A 17 0.76 -9.96 -1.69
N GLU A 18 -0.29 -10.55 -1.15
CA GLU A 18 -1.58 -10.63 -1.82
C GLU A 18 -2.60 -9.67 -1.19
N ILE A 19 -3.30 -8.92 -2.04
CA ILE A 19 -4.50 -8.19 -1.67
C ILE A 19 -5.64 -8.74 -2.53
N GLN A 20 -6.72 -9.20 -1.88
CA GLN A 20 -7.92 -9.70 -2.58
C GLN A 20 -7.61 -10.72 -3.70
N GLY A 21 -6.73 -11.70 -3.46
CA GLY A 21 -6.40 -12.73 -4.45
C GLY A 21 -5.34 -12.33 -5.49
N LEU A 22 -4.86 -11.08 -5.48
CA LEU A 22 -3.85 -10.59 -6.42
C LEU A 22 -2.53 -10.30 -5.70
N ASN A 23 -1.45 -10.95 -6.12
CA ASN A 23 -0.11 -10.57 -5.71
C ASN A 23 0.23 -9.20 -6.29
N ILE A 24 0.54 -8.22 -5.44
CA ILE A 24 0.68 -6.84 -5.88
C ILE A 24 1.83 -6.64 -6.87
N TRP A 25 2.90 -7.45 -6.77
CA TRP A 25 4.10 -7.32 -7.60
C TRP A 25 3.93 -7.85 -9.03
N ASP A 26 2.88 -8.63 -9.30
CA ASP A 26 2.62 -9.19 -10.63
C ASP A 26 1.90 -8.18 -11.55
N TYR A 27 1.57 -6.99 -11.05
CA TYR A 27 0.79 -5.98 -11.75
C TYR A 27 1.44 -4.59 -11.69
N GLU A 28 1.11 -3.75 -12.67
CA GLU A 28 1.50 -2.34 -12.67
C GLU A 28 0.71 -1.55 -11.62
N TRP A 29 1.41 -0.76 -10.83
CA TRP A 29 0.81 0.13 -9.84
C TRP A 29 0.56 1.50 -10.49
N THR A 30 -0.70 1.79 -10.79
CA THR A 30 -1.11 3.10 -11.27
C THR A 30 -1.12 4.09 -10.10
N ASN A 31 -0.28 5.11 -10.16
CA ASN A 31 -0.28 6.19 -9.16
C ASN A 31 -1.52 7.08 -9.35
N THR A 32 -2.31 7.29 -8.30
CA THR A 32 -3.53 8.12 -8.36
C THR A 32 -3.26 9.62 -8.19
N GLN A 33 -2.01 10.00 -7.89
CA GLN A 33 -1.55 11.34 -7.47
C GLN A 33 -2.09 11.78 -6.11
N GLU A 34 -2.79 10.89 -5.39
CA GLU A 34 -3.26 11.14 -4.04
C GLU A 34 -2.24 10.63 -3.01
N LEU A 35 -2.21 11.32 -1.86
CA LEU A 35 -1.32 11.02 -0.75
C LEU A 35 -2.13 10.81 0.53
N VAL A 36 -1.62 9.99 1.43
CA VAL A 36 -2.19 9.78 2.76
C VAL A 36 -1.13 9.85 3.86
N SER A 37 -1.44 10.54 4.95
CA SER A 37 -0.66 10.48 6.18
C SER A 37 -1.08 9.27 7.03
N VAL A 38 -0.14 8.38 7.29
CA VAL A 38 -0.34 7.13 8.06
C VAL A 38 0.70 7.02 9.16
N LYS A 39 0.44 6.18 10.17
CA LYS A 39 1.44 5.86 11.20
C LYS A 39 2.12 4.54 10.88
N ASP A 40 3.43 4.47 11.09
CA ASP A 40 4.13 3.17 11.09
C ASP A 40 3.70 2.35 12.32
N PRO A 41 3.64 1.01 12.20
CA PRO A 41 3.10 0.15 13.25
C PRO A 41 4.06 -0.05 14.44
N ILE A 42 5.36 0.29 14.31
CA ILE A 42 6.38 0.00 15.33
C ILE A 42 6.62 1.22 16.22
N TYR A 43 6.85 2.38 15.61
CA TYR A 43 7.24 3.62 16.29
C TYR A 43 6.11 4.65 16.36
N GLY A 44 5.02 4.45 15.61
CA GLY A 44 3.90 5.39 15.55
C GLY A 44 4.25 6.73 14.88
N GLN A 45 5.37 6.78 14.17
CA GLN A 45 5.83 7.90 13.36
C GLN A 45 4.90 8.11 12.17
N THR A 46 4.65 9.38 11.83
CA THR A 46 3.85 9.73 10.67
C THR A 46 4.67 9.63 9.39
N HIS A 47 4.14 8.93 8.40
CA HIS A 47 4.65 8.85 7.04
C HIS A 47 3.60 9.36 6.05
N VAL A 48 4.07 9.95 4.96
CA VAL A 48 3.22 10.29 3.81
C VAL A 48 3.44 9.23 2.73
N MET A 49 2.39 8.48 2.41
CA MET A 49 2.42 7.41 1.41
C MET A 49 1.60 7.82 0.19
N ALA A 50 2.03 7.36 -0.99
CA ALA A 50 1.26 7.53 -2.21
C ALA A 50 0.17 6.45 -2.30
N ILE A 51 -0.96 6.81 -2.88
CA ILE A 51 -2.06 5.89 -3.16
C ILE A 51 -1.89 5.34 -4.57
N TYR A 52 -1.97 4.01 -4.68
CA TYR A 52 -1.83 3.27 -5.92
C TYR A 52 -3.07 2.43 -6.17
N GLN A 53 -3.26 2.13 -7.46
CA GLN A 53 -4.27 1.20 -7.92
C GLN A 53 -3.65 0.12 -8.81
N ILE A 54 -4.07 -1.12 -8.57
CA ILE A 54 -3.94 -2.20 -9.54
C ILE A 54 -5.29 -2.34 -10.23
N ILE A 55 -5.29 -2.17 -11.55
CA ILE A 55 -6.50 -2.25 -12.37
C ILE A 55 -6.39 -3.49 -13.24
N THR A 56 -7.33 -4.42 -13.04
CA THR A 56 -7.46 -5.63 -13.86
C THR A 56 -8.79 -5.62 -14.60
N ALA A 57 -9.01 -6.60 -15.47
CA ALA A 57 -10.30 -6.75 -16.17
C ALA A 57 -11.48 -7.01 -15.22
N THR A 58 -11.24 -7.58 -14.03
CA THR A 58 -12.29 -8.03 -13.11
C THR A 58 -12.40 -7.21 -11.83
N GLN A 59 -11.33 -6.53 -11.42
CA GLN A 59 -11.32 -5.74 -10.19
C GLN A 59 -10.28 -4.62 -10.20
N THR A 60 -10.54 -3.59 -9.38
CA THR A 60 -9.59 -2.54 -9.04
C THR A 60 -9.27 -2.64 -7.55
N ILE A 61 -7.99 -2.79 -7.22
CA ILE A 61 -7.50 -2.77 -5.84
C ILE A 61 -6.88 -1.40 -5.60
N THR A 62 -7.23 -0.75 -4.49
CA THR A 62 -6.60 0.49 -4.03
C THR A 62 -5.85 0.21 -2.74
N PHE A 63 -4.59 0.62 -2.67
CA PHE A 63 -3.74 0.53 -1.48
C PHE A 63 -2.78 1.72 -1.44
N ALA A 64 -2.29 2.06 -0.25
CA ALA A 64 -1.23 3.05 -0.11
C ALA A 64 0.10 2.32 0.15
N ALA A 65 1.15 2.81 -0.49
CA ALA A 65 2.47 2.22 -0.40
C ALA A 65 3.56 3.29 -0.38
N GLY A 66 4.66 2.98 0.30
CA GLY A 66 5.89 3.75 0.25
C GLY A 66 7.00 3.07 1.02
N GLU A 67 8.24 3.45 0.71
CA GLU A 67 9.42 2.89 1.35
C GLU A 67 9.60 3.44 2.77
N PHE A 68 9.67 2.55 3.76
CA PHE A 68 10.20 2.88 5.09
C PHE A 68 11.73 2.92 5.09
N SER A 69 12.34 2.08 4.25
CA SER A 69 13.77 2.02 3.99
C SER A 69 13.99 1.47 2.59
N ASN A 70 15.23 1.49 2.10
CA ASN A 70 15.57 0.97 0.78
C ASN A 70 15.03 -0.46 0.61
N LEU A 71 14.14 -0.65 -0.38
CA LEU A 71 13.49 -1.93 -0.68
C LEU A 71 12.59 -2.49 0.43
N VAL A 72 12.21 -1.69 1.44
CA VAL A 72 11.28 -2.09 2.51
C VAL A 72 10.02 -1.23 2.40
N TRP A 73 8.94 -1.84 1.93
CA TRP A 73 7.68 -1.18 1.62
C TRP A 73 6.66 -1.35 2.74
N GLY A 74 6.10 -0.24 3.20
CA GLY A 74 4.90 -0.24 4.04
C GLY A 74 3.65 -0.30 3.17
N ILE A 75 2.78 -1.30 3.39
CA ILE A 75 1.54 -1.49 2.65
C ILE A 75 0.34 -1.22 3.56
N TYR A 76 -0.57 -0.37 3.09
CA TYR A 76 -1.74 0.09 3.82
C TYR A 76 -3.01 -0.10 3.00
N THR A 77 -4.09 -0.50 3.66
CA THR A 77 -5.42 -0.60 3.06
C THR A 77 -6.46 0.14 3.88
N GLN A 78 -7.57 0.49 3.25
CA GLN A 78 -8.72 1.07 3.92
C GLN A 78 -9.54 -0.02 4.62
N VAL A 79 -10.07 0.29 5.80
CA VAL A 79 -11.04 -0.52 6.56
C VAL A 79 -12.42 0.13 6.62
#